data_AF-A6T447-F1
#
_entry.id   AF-A6T447-F1
#
_cell.length_a   1.000
_cell.length_b   1.000
_cell.length_c   1.000
_cell.angle_alpha   90.00
_cell.angle_beta   90.00
_cell.angle_gamma   90.00
#
_symmetry.space_group_name_H-M   'P 1'
#
loop_
_entity.id
_entity.type
_entity.pdbx_description
1 polymer ?
#
loop_
_entity_poly.entity_id
_entity_poly.type
_entity_poly.pdbx_seq_one_letter_code
_entity_poly.pdbx_strand_id
1 'polypeptide(L)'
;MPHLLAGILLIAGGNVFAQDQALLQEALKDCDKNQLTMNMCASHRYTTADKALNQQYKKLMVQQEAVGKQRLRDAQRAWISFRDKDCLANTGLREESGSIWPLLHYSCLERHTVQRTEDLKLQACGMEGCEK
;
A
#
# COMPACT_ATOMS: atom_id res chain seq x y z
N MET A 1 -54.67 3.96 21.75
CA MET A 1 -53.91 4.99 22.47
C MET A 1 -53.46 4.41 23.80
N PRO A 2 -52.22 4.66 24.27
CA PRO A 2 -50.91 4.63 23.61
C PRO A 2 -49.98 3.65 24.43
N HIS A 3 -48.72 3.31 24.15
CA HIS A 3 -47.50 4.01 23.73
C HIS A 3 -46.56 2.92 23.15
N LEU A 4 -46.13 2.94 21.88
CA LEU A 4 -44.96 3.67 21.35
C LEU A 4 -43.79 3.81 22.33
N LEU A 5 -42.76 2.96 22.18
CA LEU A 5 -41.35 3.37 22.31
C LEU A 5 -40.51 2.60 21.28
N ALA A 6 -40.32 3.23 20.12
CA ALA A 6 -39.29 2.89 19.17
C ALA A 6 -37.93 3.32 19.75
N GLY A 7 -37.13 2.35 20.18
CA GLY A 7 -35.72 2.56 20.51
C GLY A 7 -34.84 2.18 19.33
N ILE A 8 -34.87 2.98 18.25
CA ILE A 8 -33.85 2.86 17.19
C ILE A 8 -32.57 3.49 17.73
N LEU A 9 -31.61 2.64 18.11
CA LEU A 9 -30.25 3.04 18.41
C LEU A 9 -29.57 3.51 17.11
N LEU A 10 -29.51 4.83 16.90
CA LEU A 10 -28.72 5.45 15.84
C LEU A 10 -27.23 5.23 16.15
N ILE A 11 -26.61 4.24 15.50
CA ILE A 11 -25.15 4.13 15.46
C ILE A 11 -24.66 5.19 14.46
N ALA A 12 -24.24 6.35 14.99
CA ALA A 12 -23.52 7.36 14.23
C ALA A 12 -22.09 6.87 13.89
N GLY A 13 -21.98 5.96 12.92
CA GLY A 13 -20.69 5.40 12.46
C GLY A 13 -19.90 6.30 11.48
N GLY A 14 -20.20 7.60 11.40
CA GLY A 14 -19.71 8.48 10.33
C GLY A 14 -18.40 9.23 10.59
N ASN A 15 -17.86 9.24 11.81
CA ASN A 15 -16.80 10.19 12.17
C ASN A 15 -15.35 9.65 12.10
N VAL A 16 -15.14 8.33 12.06
CA VAL A 16 -13.78 7.77 12.21
C VAL A 16 -12.90 8.06 10.99
N PHE A 17 -13.46 8.02 9.77
CA PHE A 17 -12.68 8.19 8.53
C PHE A 17 -12.26 9.63 8.23
N ALA A 18 -13.05 10.63 8.64
CA ALA A 18 -12.76 12.04 8.33
C ALA A 18 -11.59 12.59 9.16
N GLN A 19 -11.48 12.15 10.42
CA GLN A 19 -10.46 12.63 11.35
C GLN A 19 -9.06 12.11 10.98
N ASP A 20 -8.95 10.86 10.55
CA ASP A 20 -7.68 10.26 10.13
C ASP A 20 -7.11 10.92 8.87
N GLN A 21 -7.98 11.37 7.96
CA GLN A 21 -7.53 12.01 6.72
C GLN A 21 -7.01 13.43 6.94
N ALA A 22 -7.61 14.20 7.84
CA ALA A 22 -7.14 15.55 8.18
C ALA A 22 -5.74 15.52 8.85
N LEU A 23 -5.53 14.57 9.78
CA LEU A 23 -4.25 14.39 10.43
C LEU A 23 -3.14 14.03 9.42
N LEU A 24 -3.44 13.14 8.48
CA LEU A 24 -2.51 12.79 7.42
C LEU A 24 -2.14 13.99 6.54
N GLN A 25 -3.12 14.79 6.13
CA GLN A 25 -2.84 15.99 5.31
C GLN A 25 -1.96 17.00 6.04
N GLU A 26 -2.14 17.18 7.34
CA GLU A 26 -1.26 18.05 8.13
C GLU A 26 0.17 17.49 8.21
N ALA A 27 0.31 16.18 8.46
CA ALA A 27 1.63 15.53 8.51
C ALA A 27 2.38 15.62 7.17
N LEU A 28 1.68 15.58 6.04
CA LEU A 28 2.27 15.66 4.70
C LEU A 28 2.81 17.05 4.34
N LYS A 29 2.46 18.11 5.08
CA LYS A 29 3.00 19.46 4.85
C LYS A 29 4.48 19.58 5.19
N ASP A 30 4.92 18.83 6.21
CA ASP A 30 6.31 18.82 6.68
C ASP A 30 6.65 17.42 7.20
N CYS A 31 7.14 16.58 6.29
CA CYS A 31 7.46 15.19 6.61
C CYS A 31 8.60 15.06 7.63
N ASP A 32 9.50 16.03 7.70
CA ASP A 32 10.71 15.95 8.51
C ASP A 32 10.55 16.60 9.89
N LYS A 33 9.37 17.17 10.18
CA LYS A 33 9.03 17.85 11.43
C LYS A 33 9.36 17.03 12.68
N ASN A 34 8.99 15.76 12.71
CA ASN A 34 9.29 14.83 13.81
C ASN A 34 9.09 13.36 13.38
N GLN A 35 9.37 12.42 14.27
CA GLN A 35 9.26 10.99 13.96
C GLN A 35 7.85 10.53 13.59
N LEU A 36 6.81 11.15 14.15
CA LEU A 36 5.43 10.82 13.81
C LEU A 36 5.13 11.21 12.36
N THR A 37 5.48 12.44 11.94
CA THR A 37 5.27 12.90 10.56
C THR A 37 6.10 12.08 9.57
N MET A 38 7.36 11.77 9.90
CA MET A 38 8.21 10.91 9.07
C MET A 38 7.57 9.53 8.83
N ASN A 39 7.07 8.90 9.90
CA ASN A 39 6.40 7.60 9.82
C ASN A 39 5.12 7.67 8.98
N MET A 40 4.32 8.73 9.14
CA MET A 40 3.09 8.94 8.38
C MET A 40 3.36 9.17 6.90
N CYS A 41 4.35 10.00 6.57
CA CYS A 41 4.76 10.24 5.19
C CYS A 41 5.28 8.96 4.52
N ALA A 42 6.09 8.15 5.21
CA ALA A 42 6.57 6.88 4.68
C ALA A 42 5.42 5.91 4.37
N SER A 43 4.47 5.76 5.30
CA SER A 43 3.26 4.96 5.08
C SER A 43 2.43 5.45 3.89
N HIS A 44 2.28 6.78 3.77
CA HIS A 44 1.57 7.38 2.65
C HIS A 44 2.25 7.13 1.30
N ARG A 45 3.57 7.29 1.23
CA ARG A 45 4.34 7.00 0.01
C ARG A 45 4.22 5.54 -0.39
N TYR A 46 4.37 4.60 0.56
CA TYR A 46 4.15 3.19 0.29
C TYR A 46 2.72 2.93 -0.24
N THR A 47 1.70 3.50 0.40
CA THR A 47 0.30 3.35 -0.05
C THR A 47 0.10 3.88 -1.48
N THR A 48 0.74 4.98 -1.82
CA THR A 48 0.71 5.56 -3.18
C THR A 48 1.42 4.66 -4.19
N ALA A 49 2.61 4.13 -3.84
CA ALA A 49 3.33 3.16 -4.66
C ALA A 49 2.51 1.89 -4.87
N ASP A 50 1.85 1.37 -3.83
CA ASP A 50 1.04 0.14 -3.91
C ASP A 50 -0.19 0.34 -4.81
N LYS A 51 -0.82 1.52 -4.79
CA LYS A 51 -1.87 1.88 -5.74
C LYS A 51 -1.36 1.85 -7.19
N ALA A 52 -0.19 2.42 -7.45
CA ALA A 52 0.41 2.42 -8.78
C ALA A 52 0.75 0.98 -9.25
N LEU A 53 1.31 0.16 -8.36
CA LEU A 53 1.57 -1.25 -8.61
C LEU A 53 0.28 -2.00 -8.99
N ASN A 54 -0.77 -1.86 -8.20
CA ASN A 54 -2.04 -2.55 -8.43
C ASN A 54 -2.72 -2.10 -9.73
N GLN A 55 -2.60 -0.82 -10.09
CA GLN A 55 -3.08 -0.33 -11.39
C GLN A 55 -2.33 -0.99 -12.54
N GLN A 56 -0.99 -1.05 -12.48
CA GLN A 56 -0.19 -1.68 -13.52
C GLN A 56 -0.43 -3.19 -13.60
N TYR A 57 -0.51 -3.86 -12.45
CA TYR A 57 -0.86 -5.28 -12.37
C TYR A 57 -2.20 -5.58 -13.06
N LYS A 58 -3.24 -4.77 -12.81
CA LYS A 58 -4.54 -4.91 -13.47
C LYS A 58 -4.45 -4.73 -14.99
N LYS A 59 -3.67 -3.76 -15.47
CA LYS A 59 -3.44 -3.56 -16.91
C LYS A 59 -2.80 -4.79 -17.54
N LEU A 60 -1.73 -5.30 -16.96
CA LEU A 60 -1.05 -6.51 -17.45
C LEU A 60 -1.98 -7.73 -17.39
N MET A 61 -2.74 -7.90 -16.32
CA MET A 61 -3.70 -9.00 -16.17
C MET A 61 -4.74 -9.05 -17.29
N VAL A 62 -5.18 -7.91 -17.84
CA VAL A 62 -6.15 -7.86 -18.95
C VAL A 62 -5.54 -8.38 -20.25
N GLN A 63 -4.23 -8.24 -20.44
CA GLN A 63 -3.52 -8.67 -21.66
C GLN A 63 -3.25 -10.19 -21.71
N GLN A 64 -3.41 -10.89 -20.58
CA GLN A 64 -3.07 -12.32 -20.47
C GLN A 64 -4.28 -13.23 -20.71
N GLU A 65 -4.07 -14.38 -21.38
CA GLU A 65 -5.04 -15.48 -21.40
C GLU A 65 -5.14 -16.20 -20.04
N ALA A 66 -6.05 -17.16 -19.90
CA ALA A 66 -6.36 -17.80 -18.61
C ALA A 66 -5.11 -18.39 -17.91
N VAL A 67 -4.25 -19.08 -18.67
CA VAL A 67 -3.01 -19.67 -18.14
C VAL A 67 -2.00 -18.58 -17.77
N GLY A 68 -1.82 -17.55 -18.61
CA GLY A 68 -0.98 -16.39 -18.31
C GLY A 68 -1.41 -15.64 -17.06
N LYS A 69 -2.72 -15.43 -16.88
CA LYS A 69 -3.30 -14.82 -15.66
C LYS A 69 -2.98 -15.63 -14.40
N GLN A 70 -3.00 -16.96 -14.49
CA GLN A 70 -2.64 -17.82 -13.35
C GLN A 70 -1.15 -17.67 -13.01
N ARG A 71 -0.28 -17.77 -14.00
CA ARG A 71 1.18 -17.58 -13.81
C ARG A 71 1.52 -16.21 -13.24
N LEU A 72 0.87 -15.15 -13.72
CA LEU A 72 1.08 -13.79 -13.23
C LEU A 72 0.60 -13.61 -11.77
N ARG A 73 -0.55 -14.20 -11.40
CA ARG A 73 -1.00 -14.23 -10.00
C ARG A 73 0.02 -14.91 -9.09
N ASP A 74 0.54 -16.06 -9.51
CA ASP A 74 1.47 -16.83 -8.71
C ASP A 74 2.80 -16.11 -8.55
N ALA A 75 3.32 -15.51 -9.63
CA ALA A 75 4.51 -14.65 -9.58
C ALA A 75 4.32 -13.44 -8.64
N GLN A 76 3.15 -12.79 -8.69
CA GLN A 76 2.86 -11.64 -7.83
C GLN A 76 2.78 -12.04 -6.34
N ARG A 77 2.16 -13.20 -6.03
CA ARG A 77 2.11 -13.73 -4.65
C ARG A 77 3.49 -14.10 -4.12
N ALA A 78 4.31 -14.73 -4.95
CA ALA A 78 5.70 -15.05 -4.60
C ALA A 78 6.51 -13.77 -4.33
N TRP A 79 6.35 -12.74 -5.18
CA TRP A 79 6.98 -11.44 -4.96
C TRP A 79 6.55 -10.77 -3.65
N ILE A 80 5.26 -10.81 -3.29
CA ILE A 80 4.79 -10.28 -1.98
C ILE A 80 5.51 -10.99 -0.83
N SER A 81 5.61 -12.33 -0.87
CA SER A 81 6.33 -13.08 0.18
C SER A 81 7.81 -12.71 0.25
N PHE A 82 8.47 -12.51 -0.91
CA PHE A 82 9.84 -12.04 -0.97
C PHE A 82 9.98 -10.64 -0.36
N ARG A 83 9.17 -9.66 -0.80
CA ARG A 83 9.18 -8.28 -0.30
C ARG A 83 9.06 -8.24 1.22
N ASP A 84 8.07 -8.95 1.76
CA ASP A 84 7.78 -8.90 3.19
C ASP A 84 8.92 -9.53 4.01
N LYS A 85 9.52 -10.63 3.51
CA LYS A 85 10.69 -11.27 4.15
C LYS A 85 11.95 -10.41 4.04
N ASP A 86 12.20 -9.79 2.89
CA ASP A 86 13.35 -8.90 2.69
C ASP A 86 13.23 -7.65 3.58
N CYS A 87 12.04 -7.05 3.66
CA CYS A 87 11.84 -5.90 4.53
C CYS A 87 11.93 -6.27 6.01
N LEU A 88 11.43 -7.45 6.42
CA LEU A 88 11.66 -7.95 7.77
C LEU A 88 13.15 -8.16 8.05
N ALA A 89 13.90 -8.76 7.13
CA ALA A 89 15.34 -8.96 7.28
C ALA A 89 16.13 -7.64 7.41
N ASN A 90 15.71 -6.61 6.66
CA ASN A 90 16.36 -5.29 6.70
C ASN A 90 15.99 -4.45 7.93
N THR A 91 14.79 -4.64 8.50
CA THR A 91 14.26 -3.75 9.55
C THR A 91 14.13 -4.40 10.92
N GLY A 92 14.21 -5.72 11.01
CA GLY A 92 13.97 -6.46 12.25
C GLY A 92 12.51 -6.42 12.70
N LEU A 93 12.24 -7.02 13.86
CA LEU A 93 10.92 -7.00 14.47
C LEU A 93 10.61 -5.62 15.06
N ARG A 94 9.33 -5.21 14.97
CA ARG A 94 8.90 -3.87 15.40
C ARG A 94 9.08 -3.70 16.91
N GLU A 95 8.75 -4.73 17.67
CA GLU A 95 8.84 -4.80 19.13
C GLU A 95 10.28 -4.79 19.65
N GLU A 96 11.25 -5.15 18.80
CA GLU A 96 12.68 -5.08 19.10
C GLU A 96 13.30 -3.74 18.66
N SER A 97 12.46 -2.83 18.14
CA SER A 97 12.89 -1.61 17.47
C SER A 97 12.29 -0.34 18.08
N GLY A 98 12.92 0.81 17.78
CA GLY A 98 12.45 2.12 18.25
C GLY A 98 11.36 2.75 17.37
N SER A 99 11.03 3.99 17.69
CA SER A 99 10.05 4.82 16.95
C SER A 99 10.39 5.06 15.47
N ILE A 100 11.64 4.78 15.07
CA ILE A 100 12.11 4.85 13.69
C ILE A 100 11.66 3.68 12.81
N TRP A 101 11.25 2.56 13.42
CA TRP A 101 10.92 1.34 12.68
C TRP A 101 9.89 1.53 11.55
N PRO A 102 8.76 2.26 11.75
CA PRO A 102 7.77 2.43 10.68
C PRO A 102 8.33 3.16 9.46
N LEU A 103 9.16 4.19 9.68
CA LEU A 103 9.85 4.90 8.60
C LEU A 103 10.70 3.93 7.76
N LEU A 104 11.52 3.10 8.42
CA LEU A 104 12.41 2.17 7.72
C LEU A 104 11.62 1.08 6.99
N HIS A 105 10.61 0.52 7.65
CA HIS A 105 9.80 -0.56 7.10
C HIS A 105 8.99 -0.11 5.89
N TYR A 106 8.25 1.00 6.00
CA TYR A 106 7.50 1.53 4.87
C TYR A 106 8.39 2.00 3.73
N SER A 107 9.58 2.55 4.00
CA SER A 107 10.52 2.91 2.93
C SER A 107 11.05 1.67 2.19
N CYS A 108 11.26 0.55 2.89
CA CYS A 108 11.60 -0.72 2.23
C CYS A 108 10.46 -1.22 1.34
N LEU A 109 9.23 -1.22 1.87
CA LEU A 109 8.05 -1.64 1.12
C LEU A 109 7.83 -0.76 -0.12
N GLU A 110 7.99 0.57 0.02
CA GLU A 110 7.93 1.54 -1.08
C GLU A 110 8.94 1.19 -2.19
N ARG A 111 10.22 1.03 -1.85
CA ARG A 111 11.29 0.72 -2.82
C ARG A 111 10.99 -0.53 -3.64
N HIS A 112 10.61 -1.63 -2.99
CA HIS A 112 10.24 -2.87 -3.68
C HIS A 112 9.01 -2.69 -4.56
N THR A 113 8.03 -1.94 -4.09
CA THR A 113 6.76 -1.73 -4.80
C THR A 113 6.95 -0.85 -6.04
N VAL A 114 7.80 0.18 -5.96
CA VAL A 114 8.21 0.98 -7.12
C VAL A 114 8.94 0.11 -8.14
N GLN A 115 9.96 -0.65 -7.71
CA GLN A 115 10.69 -1.55 -8.61
C GLN A 115 9.76 -2.54 -9.30
N ARG A 116 8.87 -3.18 -8.55
CA ARG A 116 7.92 -4.15 -9.11
C ARG A 116 6.98 -3.51 -10.12
N THR A 117 6.59 -2.26 -9.91
CA THR A 117 5.76 -1.53 -10.87
C THR A 117 6.49 -1.38 -12.20
N GLU A 118 7.78 -1.07 -12.19
CA GLU A 118 8.60 -1.00 -13.41
C GLU A 118 8.76 -2.38 -14.06
N ASP A 119 8.99 -3.45 -13.28
CA ASP A 119 9.05 -4.81 -13.82
C ASP A 119 7.75 -5.19 -14.55
N LEU A 120 6.58 -4.83 -13.99
CA LEU A 120 5.28 -5.10 -14.61
C LEU A 120 5.01 -4.22 -15.84
N LYS A 121 5.59 -3.02 -15.92
CA LYS A 121 5.55 -2.20 -17.14
C LYS A 121 6.38 -2.86 -18.25
N LEU A 122 7.60 -3.28 -17.93
CA LEU A 122 8.48 -3.97 -18.89
C LEU A 122 7.83 -5.27 -19.40
N GLN A 123 7.22 -6.07 -18.51
CA GLN A 123 6.48 -7.27 -18.90
C GLN A 123 5.30 -6.99 -19.83
N ALA A 124 4.63 -5.83 -19.66
CA ALA A 124 3.52 -5.43 -20.51
C ALA A 124 3.95 -5.01 -21.93
N CYS A 125 5.21 -4.68 -22.14
CA CYS A 125 5.73 -4.23 -23.44
C CYS A 125 6.15 -5.38 -24.38
N GLY A 126 6.03 -6.65 -23.98
CA GLY A 126 6.45 -7.78 -24.81
C GLY A 126 7.94 -7.75 -25.19
N MET A 127 8.35 -8.61 -26.13
CA MET A 127 9.74 -8.66 -26.61
C MET A 127 10.07 -7.58 -27.65
N GLU A 128 9.06 -6.91 -28.21
CA GLU A 128 9.22 -5.90 -29.26
C GLU A 128 9.51 -4.50 -28.71
N GLY A 129 9.44 -4.34 -27.38
CA GLY A 129 9.92 -3.17 -26.65
C GLY A 129 8.82 -2.21 -26.18
N CYS A 130 9.13 -1.43 -25.15
CA CYS A 130 8.33 -0.27 -24.77
C CYS A 130 8.78 0.89 -25.67
N GLU A 131 7.96 1.36 -26.60
CA GLU A 131 8.25 2.66 -27.23
C GLU A 131 8.39 3.73 -26.14
N LYS A 132 9.45 4.53 -26.26
CA LYS A 132 9.81 5.59 -25.31
C LYS A 132 8.90 6.80 -25.46
#